data_AF-A6XM06-F1
#
_entry.id   AF-A6XM06-F1
#
_cell.length_a   1.000
_cell.length_b   1.000
_cell.length_c   1.000
_cell.angle_alpha   90.00
_cell.angle_beta   90.00
_cell.angle_gamma   90.00
#
_symmetry.space_group_name_H-M   'P 1'
#
loop_
_entity.id
_entity.type
_entity.pdbx_description
1 polymer ?
#
loop_
_entity_poly.entity_id
_entity_poly.type
_entity_poly.pdbx_seq_one_letter_code
_entity_poly.pdbx_strand_id
1 'polypeptide(L)'
;QSALGTAIERLSSGLRINSAKDDAAGQAIANRFTANIKGLTQASRNANDGISIAQTTEGALNEINNNLQRVRELAVQSANSTNSQSDLDSIQAEITQRLNEIDRVSGQTQFNGVKVLAQDNTLTIQVGANDGETIDIDLKQINSQTLGLDSLNVQKAYDVKDTAVTTKAYANNGTTLDVSGLDDAAIKAATGGTNGTASVTGGAVKFDADNNKYFVTIGG
;
A
#
# COMPACT_ATOMS: atom_id res chain seq x y z
N GLN A 1 68.02 25.45 -34.60
CA GLN A 1 67.15 24.26 -34.54
C GLN A 1 65.90 24.44 -33.67
N SER A 2 65.94 25.21 -32.56
CA SER A 2 64.76 25.42 -31.67
C SER A 2 63.53 26.03 -32.35
N ALA A 3 63.68 27.02 -33.24
CA ALA A 3 62.54 27.70 -33.88
C ALA A 3 61.77 26.79 -34.86
N LEU A 4 62.46 25.89 -35.56
CA LEU A 4 61.84 24.90 -36.44
C LEU A 4 61.07 23.84 -35.63
N GLY A 5 61.62 23.43 -34.47
CA GLY A 5 60.93 22.54 -33.54
C GLY A 5 59.61 23.13 -33.03
N THR A 6 59.61 24.39 -32.58
CA THR A 6 58.39 25.09 -32.15
C THR A 6 57.37 25.28 -33.28
N ALA A 7 57.83 25.56 -34.51
CA ALA A 7 56.95 25.66 -35.67
C ALA A 7 56.28 24.32 -36.01
N ILE A 8 57.02 23.21 -35.94
CA ILE A 8 56.48 21.85 -36.15
C ILE A 8 55.52 21.47 -35.02
N GLU A 9 55.82 21.81 -33.76
CA GLU A 9 54.95 21.54 -32.62
C GLU A 9 53.62 22.30 -32.71
N ARG A 10 53.65 23.57 -33.12
CA ARG A 10 52.44 24.38 -33.37
C ARG A 10 51.65 23.87 -34.59
N LEU A 11 52.33 23.42 -35.64
CA LEU A 11 51.66 22.84 -36.81
C LEU A 11 51.00 21.49 -36.49
N SER A 12 51.67 20.65 -35.70
CA SER A 12 51.16 19.32 -35.32
C SER A 12 50.02 19.38 -34.32
N SER A 13 50.03 20.37 -33.41
CA SER A 13 48.95 20.60 -32.44
C SER A 13 47.81 21.46 -32.99
N GLY A 14 48.09 22.25 -34.03
CA GLY A 14 47.19 23.31 -34.51
C GLY A 14 47.03 24.49 -33.53
N LEU A 15 47.77 24.50 -32.41
CA LEU A 15 47.67 25.50 -31.36
C LEU A 15 48.86 26.46 -31.41
N ARG A 16 48.58 27.77 -31.34
CA ARG A 16 49.62 28.81 -31.34
C ARG A 16 50.37 28.89 -30.00
N ILE A 17 49.74 28.46 -28.91
CA ILE A 17 50.30 28.46 -27.54
C ILE A 17 50.25 27.00 -27.07
N ASN A 18 51.41 26.35 -26.93
CA ASN A 18 51.50 24.96 -26.46
C ASN A 18 52.02 24.85 -25.03
N SER A 19 52.76 25.86 -24.55
CA SER A 19 53.33 25.85 -23.19
C SER A 19 53.38 27.25 -22.57
N ALA A 20 53.57 27.30 -21.25
CA ALA A 20 53.76 28.55 -20.50
C ALA A 20 54.96 29.37 -20.98
N LYS A 21 55.92 28.71 -21.63
CA LYS A 21 57.13 29.31 -22.18
C LYS A 21 56.84 30.14 -23.43
N ASP A 22 55.77 29.83 -24.16
CA ASP A 22 55.37 30.57 -25.36
C ASP A 22 54.68 31.90 -25.03
N ASP A 23 53.71 31.87 -24.12
CA ASP A 23 52.96 33.03 -23.63
C ASP A 23 52.21 32.65 -22.34
N ALA A 24 52.77 33.02 -21.18
CA ALA A 24 52.18 32.69 -19.89
C ALA A 24 50.80 33.35 -19.67
N ALA A 25 50.59 34.58 -20.16
CA ALA A 25 49.31 35.28 -20.03
C ALA A 25 48.25 34.65 -20.96
N GLY A 26 48.62 34.36 -22.20
CA GLY A 26 47.77 33.66 -23.16
C GLY A 26 47.40 32.25 -22.69
N GLN A 27 48.33 31.50 -22.10
CA GLN A 27 48.04 30.19 -21.53
C GLN A 27 47.12 30.27 -20.31
N ALA A 28 47.31 31.25 -19.41
CA ALA A 28 46.43 31.45 -18.26
C ALA A 28 44.98 31.76 -18.68
N ILE A 29 44.80 32.63 -19.68
CA ILE A 29 43.49 32.95 -20.25
C ILE A 29 42.88 31.73 -20.93
N ALA A 30 43.66 30.99 -21.73
CA ALA A 30 43.20 29.78 -22.40
C ALA A 30 42.77 28.70 -21.39
N ASN A 31 43.50 28.52 -20.28
CA ASN A 31 43.14 27.61 -19.21
C ASN A 31 41.82 28.02 -18.54
N ARG A 32 41.62 29.30 -18.26
CA ARG A 32 40.35 29.82 -17.71
C ARG A 32 39.18 29.56 -18.66
N PHE A 33 39.34 29.83 -19.95
CA PHE A 33 38.29 29.54 -20.93
C PHE A 33 38.04 28.05 -21.09
N THR A 34 39.08 27.21 -21.05
CA THR A 34 38.93 25.75 -21.08
C THR A 34 38.14 25.25 -19.87
N ALA A 35 38.43 25.78 -18.68
CA ALA A 35 37.67 25.47 -17.47
C ALA A 35 36.20 25.89 -17.61
N ASN A 36 35.93 27.12 -18.07
CA ASN A 36 34.57 27.60 -18.31
C ASN A 36 33.82 26.77 -19.36
N ILE A 37 34.45 26.41 -20.48
CA ILE A 37 33.82 25.58 -21.52
C ILE A 37 33.44 24.21 -20.96
N LYS A 38 34.35 23.57 -20.22
CA LYS A 38 34.07 22.27 -19.57
C LYS A 38 32.97 22.40 -18.50
N GLY A 39 33.03 23.47 -17.70
CA GLY A 39 32.03 23.80 -16.69
C GLY A 39 30.64 23.97 -17.31
N LEU A 40 30.51 24.82 -18.33
CA LEU A 40 29.25 25.04 -19.06
C LEU A 40 28.72 23.78 -19.74
N THR A 41 29.62 22.93 -20.28
CA THR A 41 29.21 21.64 -20.88
C THR A 41 28.63 20.70 -19.83
N GLN A 42 29.23 20.64 -18.63
CA GLN A 42 28.66 19.86 -17.53
C GLN A 42 27.36 20.47 -17.01
N ALA A 43 27.31 21.80 -16.86
CA ALA A 43 26.13 22.52 -16.42
C ALA A 43 24.93 22.30 -17.37
N SER A 44 25.17 22.22 -18.68
CA SER A 44 24.14 21.86 -19.65
C SER A 44 23.59 20.44 -19.43
N ARG A 45 24.44 19.47 -19.05
CA ARG A 45 23.98 18.13 -18.67
C ARG A 45 23.13 18.17 -17.40
N ASN A 46 23.60 18.89 -16.37
CA ASN A 46 22.84 19.06 -15.13
C ASN A 46 21.47 19.72 -15.38
N ALA A 47 21.40 20.70 -16.28
CA ALA A 47 20.13 21.34 -16.66
C ALA A 47 19.16 20.36 -17.33
N ASN A 48 19.66 19.44 -18.16
CA ASN A 48 18.83 18.38 -18.75
C ASN A 48 18.31 17.38 -17.69
N ASP A 49 19.09 17.10 -16.64
CA ASP A 49 18.61 16.31 -15.50
C ASP A 49 17.50 17.05 -14.74
N GLY A 50 17.66 18.38 -14.56
CA GLY A 50 16.62 19.27 -14.02
C GLY A 50 15.31 19.26 -14.83
N ILE A 51 15.41 19.22 -16.17
CA ILE A 51 14.24 19.06 -17.05
C ILE A 51 13.62 17.68 -16.86
N SER A 52 14.43 16.63 -16.81
CA SER A 52 13.96 15.24 -16.71
C SER A 52 13.22 14.98 -15.39
N ILE A 53 13.70 15.55 -14.28
CA ILE A 53 13.01 15.43 -13.00
C ILE A 53 11.70 16.22 -12.99
N ALA A 54 11.67 17.42 -13.59
CA ALA A 54 10.44 18.21 -13.72
C ALA A 54 9.40 17.45 -14.55
N GLN A 55 9.78 16.87 -15.69
CA GLN A 55 8.89 16.06 -16.54
C GLN A 55 8.39 14.79 -15.84
N THR A 56 9.26 14.11 -15.08
CA THR A 56 8.86 12.93 -14.30
C THR A 56 7.81 13.31 -13.25
N THR A 57 8.03 14.45 -12.58
CA THR A 57 7.10 14.99 -11.58
C THR A 57 5.78 15.41 -12.24
N GLU A 58 5.83 16.11 -13.37
CA GLU A 58 4.66 16.54 -14.14
C GLU A 58 3.81 15.36 -14.61
N GLY A 59 4.44 14.30 -15.14
CA GLY A 59 3.74 13.08 -15.53
C GLY A 59 2.98 12.43 -14.37
N ALA A 60 3.60 12.35 -13.19
CA ALA A 60 2.94 11.84 -12.00
C ALA A 60 1.82 12.77 -11.50
N LEU A 61 2.00 14.09 -11.57
CA LEU A 61 0.96 15.05 -11.21
C LEU A 61 -0.24 14.99 -12.17
N ASN A 62 -0.03 14.69 -13.45
CA ASN A 62 -1.12 14.47 -14.40
C ASN A 62 -1.94 13.22 -14.03
N GLU A 63 -1.30 12.12 -13.63
CA GLU A 63 -2.02 10.94 -13.13
C GLU A 63 -2.80 11.24 -11.84
N ILE A 64 -2.22 12.01 -10.91
CA ILE A 64 -2.93 12.47 -9.71
C ILE A 64 -4.14 13.34 -10.10
N ASN A 65 -3.97 14.25 -11.07
CA ASN A 65 -5.06 15.10 -11.55
C ASN A 65 -6.22 14.28 -12.14
N ASN A 66 -5.93 13.26 -12.96
CA ASN A 66 -6.93 12.36 -13.53
C ASN A 66 -7.71 11.62 -12.43
N ASN A 67 -7.01 11.12 -11.41
CA ASN A 67 -7.67 10.47 -10.26
C ASN A 67 -8.55 11.45 -9.48
N LEU A 68 -8.10 12.69 -9.26
CA LEU A 68 -8.88 13.73 -8.59
C LEU A 68 -10.13 14.13 -9.38
N GLN A 69 -10.05 14.21 -10.70
CA GLN A 69 -11.22 14.46 -11.55
C GLN A 69 -12.26 13.33 -11.38
N ARG A 70 -11.81 12.08 -11.37
CA ARG A 70 -12.70 10.93 -11.11
C ARG A 70 -13.32 10.98 -9.70
N VAL A 71 -12.55 11.30 -8.67
CA VAL A 71 -13.07 11.51 -7.31
C VAL A 71 -14.13 12.62 -7.28
N ARG A 72 -13.91 13.71 -8.03
CA ARG A 72 -14.88 14.80 -8.13
C ARG A 72 -16.18 14.37 -8.81
N GLU A 73 -16.11 13.59 -9.88
CA GLU A 73 -17.30 13.01 -10.53
C GLU A 73 -18.10 12.14 -9.55
N LEU A 74 -17.40 11.27 -8.82
CA LEU A 74 -18.00 10.38 -7.81
C LEU A 74 -18.63 11.16 -6.65
N ALA A 75 -17.99 12.23 -6.20
CA ALA A 75 -18.54 13.11 -5.17
C ALA A 75 -19.83 13.79 -5.66
N VAL A 76 -19.86 14.29 -6.90
CA VAL A 76 -21.08 14.86 -7.52
C VAL A 76 -22.16 13.78 -7.65
N GLN A 77 -21.80 12.56 -8.06
CA GLN A 77 -22.73 11.44 -8.14
C GLN A 77 -23.33 11.08 -6.78
N SER A 78 -22.51 11.04 -5.71
CA SER A 78 -22.97 10.71 -4.35
C SER A 78 -23.94 11.74 -3.75
N ALA A 79 -23.88 12.99 -4.22
CA ALA A 79 -24.73 14.07 -3.71
C ALA A 79 -26.21 13.92 -4.09
N ASN A 80 -26.55 12.97 -4.97
CA ASN A 80 -27.95 12.69 -5.32
C ASN A 80 -28.66 11.89 -4.20
N SER A 81 -29.80 12.40 -3.73
CA SER A 81 -30.58 11.79 -2.64
C SER A 81 -31.28 10.48 -3.04
N THR A 82 -31.35 10.15 -4.33
CA THR A 82 -31.92 8.88 -4.81
C THR A 82 -30.96 7.70 -4.66
N ASN A 83 -29.69 7.94 -4.31
CA ASN A 83 -28.72 6.86 -4.08
C ASN A 83 -29.11 6.07 -2.83
N SER A 84 -29.07 4.74 -2.94
CA SER A 84 -29.17 3.86 -1.78
C SER A 84 -27.87 3.88 -0.97
N GLN A 85 -27.91 3.37 0.26
CA GLN A 85 -26.71 3.28 1.08
C GLN A 85 -25.65 2.35 0.47
N SER A 86 -26.07 1.25 -0.17
CA SER A 86 -25.17 0.36 -0.90
C SER A 86 -24.52 1.02 -2.13
N ASP A 87 -25.21 1.96 -2.77
CA ASP A 87 -24.63 2.75 -3.86
C ASP A 87 -23.54 3.68 -3.32
N LEU A 88 -23.79 4.35 -2.20
CA LEU A 88 -22.81 5.20 -1.53
C LEU A 88 -21.59 4.42 -1.04
N ASP A 89 -21.77 3.19 -0.54
CA ASP A 89 -20.66 2.32 -0.16
C ASP A 89 -19.81 1.92 -1.38
N SER A 90 -20.44 1.65 -2.52
CA SER A 90 -19.75 1.31 -3.77
C SER A 90 -18.98 2.52 -4.34
N ILE A 91 -19.59 3.71 -4.31
CA ILE A 91 -18.95 4.97 -4.71
C ILE A 91 -17.76 5.26 -3.78
N GLN A 92 -17.93 5.10 -2.47
CA GLN A 92 -16.85 5.30 -1.51
C GLN A 92 -15.70 4.31 -1.74
N ALA A 93 -15.99 3.05 -2.06
CA ALA A 93 -14.96 2.08 -2.38
C ALA A 93 -14.11 2.53 -3.59
N GLU A 94 -14.74 3.07 -4.64
CA GLU A 94 -14.01 3.63 -5.78
C GLU A 94 -13.21 4.89 -5.37
N ILE A 95 -13.79 5.82 -4.61
CA ILE A 95 -13.07 7.01 -4.09
C ILE A 95 -11.82 6.57 -3.32
N THR A 96 -11.94 5.63 -2.39
CA THR A 96 -10.83 5.10 -1.61
C THR A 96 -9.75 4.48 -2.50
N GLN A 97 -10.13 3.76 -3.57
CA GLN A 97 -9.17 3.23 -4.53
C GLN A 97 -8.40 4.34 -5.26
N ARG A 98 -9.08 5.42 -5.67
CA ARG A 98 -8.43 6.56 -6.33
C ARG A 98 -7.50 7.30 -5.38
N LEU A 99 -7.88 7.50 -4.13
CA LEU A 99 -7.02 8.12 -3.12
C LEU A 99 -5.79 7.25 -2.79
N ASN A 100 -5.96 5.94 -2.67
CA ASN A 100 -4.85 5.00 -2.50
C ASN A 100 -3.89 5.04 -3.69
N GLU A 101 -4.41 5.19 -4.92
CA GLU A 101 -3.57 5.31 -6.11
C GLU A 101 -2.78 6.63 -6.12
N ILE A 102 -3.38 7.74 -5.68
CA ILE A 102 -2.67 9.01 -5.47
C ILE A 102 -1.50 8.82 -4.48
N ASP A 103 -1.75 8.15 -3.35
CA ASP A 103 -0.73 7.89 -2.33
C ASP A 103 0.38 6.97 -2.86
N ARG A 104 0.03 5.97 -3.68
CA ARG A 104 0.99 5.09 -4.33
C ARG A 104 1.86 5.85 -5.32
N VAL A 105 1.27 6.65 -6.21
CA VAL A 105 2.00 7.48 -7.19
C VAL A 105 2.93 8.45 -6.46
N SER A 106 2.44 9.11 -5.41
CA SER A 106 3.22 10.00 -4.55
C SER A 106 4.46 9.33 -3.94
N GLY A 107 4.27 8.18 -3.28
CA GLY A 107 5.35 7.47 -2.59
C GLY A 107 6.31 6.70 -3.50
N GLN A 108 5.88 6.34 -4.71
CA GLN A 108 6.67 5.47 -5.60
C GLN A 108 7.40 6.21 -6.72
N THR A 109 6.86 7.32 -7.24
CA THR A 109 7.46 8.06 -8.35
C THR A 109 8.86 8.54 -7.99
N GLN A 110 9.83 8.23 -8.84
CA GLN A 110 11.23 8.54 -8.59
C GLN A 110 12.00 8.85 -9.86
N PHE A 111 12.94 9.78 -9.75
CA PHE A 111 13.96 10.04 -10.76
C PHE A 111 15.34 9.88 -10.11
N ASN A 112 16.15 8.96 -10.63
CA ASN A 112 17.49 8.68 -10.12
C ASN A 112 17.56 8.51 -8.57
N GLY A 113 16.58 7.78 -8.00
CA GLY A 113 16.46 7.55 -6.55
C GLY A 113 15.75 8.65 -5.76
N VAL A 114 15.54 9.83 -6.33
CA VAL A 114 14.84 10.94 -5.67
C VAL A 114 13.33 10.75 -5.76
N LYS A 115 12.65 10.70 -4.61
CA LYS A 115 11.18 10.62 -4.52
C LYS A 115 10.56 11.99 -4.71
N VAL A 116 10.03 12.24 -5.91
CA VAL A 116 9.70 13.59 -6.38
C VAL A 116 8.46 14.22 -5.75
N LEU A 117 7.56 13.41 -5.16
CA LEU A 117 6.29 13.86 -4.58
C LEU A 117 6.08 13.40 -3.13
N ALA A 118 7.04 12.69 -2.55
CA ALA A 118 6.86 12.03 -1.25
C ALA A 118 7.15 12.96 -0.05
N GLN A 119 7.93 14.03 -0.26
CA GLN A 119 8.35 14.97 0.78
C GLN A 119 8.60 16.34 0.17
N ASP A 120 8.48 17.38 1.01
CA ASP A 120 8.96 18.72 0.66
C ASP A 120 10.49 18.69 0.57
N ASN A 121 11.03 19.11 -0.57
CA ASN A 121 12.47 19.17 -0.80
C ASN A 121 12.80 20.20 -1.86
N THR A 122 13.89 20.94 -1.67
CA THR A 122 14.40 21.87 -2.69
C THR A 122 15.63 21.24 -3.32
N LEU A 123 15.56 20.96 -4.62
CA LEU A 123 16.68 20.45 -5.40
C LEU A 123 17.40 21.61 -6.08
N THR A 124 18.65 21.85 -5.69
CA THR A 124 19.50 22.89 -6.27
C THR A 124 20.30 22.32 -7.44
N ILE A 125 20.06 22.80 -8.66
CA ILE A 125 20.75 22.34 -9.87
C ILE A 125 21.75 23.40 -10.33
N GLN A 126 23.04 23.06 -10.34
CA GLN A 126 24.11 23.93 -10.84
C GLN A 126 24.05 24.01 -12.38
N VAL A 127 23.69 25.19 -12.90
CA VAL A 127 23.50 25.47 -14.33
C VAL A 127 24.51 26.46 -14.91
N GLY A 128 25.47 26.91 -14.09
CA GLY A 128 26.60 27.73 -14.53
C GLY A 128 27.96 27.13 -14.20
N ALA A 129 29.02 27.83 -14.62
CA ALA A 129 30.41 27.38 -14.42
C ALA A 129 30.99 27.84 -13.08
N ASN A 130 30.36 28.80 -12.40
CA ASN A 130 30.79 29.32 -11.11
C ASN A 130 29.85 28.89 -9.98
N ASP A 131 30.38 28.75 -8.77
CA ASP A 131 29.59 28.36 -7.61
C ASP A 131 28.42 29.31 -7.37
N GLY A 132 27.24 28.75 -7.09
CA GLY A 132 26.01 29.52 -6.81
C GLY A 132 25.20 29.92 -8.05
N GLU A 133 25.66 29.60 -9.25
CA GLU A 133 24.85 29.72 -10.48
C GLU A 133 23.86 28.54 -10.58
N THR A 134 22.88 28.50 -9.68
CA THR A 134 21.90 27.41 -9.54
C THR A 134 20.48 27.81 -9.93
N ILE A 135 19.68 26.80 -10.28
CA ILE A 135 18.22 26.86 -10.35
C ILE A 135 17.66 25.86 -9.35
N ASP A 136 16.71 26.33 -8.54
CA ASP A 136 16.08 25.52 -7.51
C ASP A 136 14.75 24.95 -8.03
N ILE A 137 14.52 23.67 -7.77
CA ILE A 137 13.26 22.98 -8.03
C ILE A 137 12.64 22.62 -6.69
N ASP A 138 11.54 23.30 -6.35
CA ASP A 138 10.80 23.04 -5.12
C ASP A 138 9.81 21.89 -5.33
N LEU A 139 10.21 20.72 -4.86
CA LEU A 139 9.34 19.56 -4.76
C LEU A 139 8.46 19.67 -3.51
N LYS A 140 7.21 19.26 -3.65
CA LYS A 140 6.21 19.28 -2.58
C LYS A 140 5.66 17.88 -2.34
N GLN A 141 5.35 17.61 -1.09
CA GLN A 141 4.62 16.41 -0.72
C GLN A 141 3.18 16.52 -1.22
N ILE A 142 2.79 15.64 -2.15
CA ILE A 142 1.43 15.60 -2.70
C ILE A 142 0.86 14.21 -2.47
N ASN A 143 0.00 14.06 -1.49
CA ASN A 143 -0.72 12.81 -1.17
C ASN A 143 -2.15 13.14 -0.67
N SER A 144 -2.95 12.13 -0.37
CA SER A 144 -4.33 12.30 0.11
C SER A 144 -4.40 13.19 1.36
N GLN A 145 -3.42 13.07 2.28
CA GLN A 145 -3.34 13.85 3.51
C GLN A 145 -2.95 15.32 3.27
N THR A 146 -1.93 15.62 2.45
CA THR A 146 -1.53 16.99 2.16
C THR A 146 -2.52 17.73 1.26
N LEU A 147 -3.31 16.99 0.48
CA LEU A 147 -4.46 17.51 -0.26
C LEU A 147 -5.72 17.67 0.59
N GLY A 148 -5.74 17.16 1.83
CA GLY A 148 -6.87 17.25 2.75
C GLY A 148 -8.07 16.36 2.38
N LEU A 149 -7.82 15.22 1.75
CA LEU A 149 -8.83 14.27 1.26
C LEU A 149 -8.76 12.90 1.94
N ASP A 150 -7.85 12.69 2.88
CA ASP A 150 -7.66 11.43 3.61
C ASP A 150 -8.91 10.98 4.38
N SER A 151 -9.71 11.93 4.88
CA SER A 151 -10.99 11.67 5.53
C SER A 151 -12.22 11.85 4.62
N LEU A 152 -12.04 11.94 3.29
CA LEU A 152 -13.15 12.11 2.36
C LEU A 152 -14.09 10.90 2.43
N ASN A 153 -15.31 11.13 2.91
CA ASN A 153 -16.32 10.09 3.07
C ASN A 153 -17.69 10.55 2.55
N VAL A 154 -18.35 9.72 1.76
CA VAL A 154 -19.69 9.95 1.21
C VAL A 154 -20.75 8.96 1.72
N GLN A 155 -20.36 8.05 2.63
CA GLN A 155 -21.24 7.06 3.22
C GLN A 155 -22.11 7.71 4.30
N LYS A 156 -23.25 7.07 4.60
CA LYS A 156 -24.07 7.38 5.79
C LYS A 156 -24.09 6.19 6.75
N ALA A 157 -24.49 6.43 7.98
CA ALA A 157 -24.59 5.38 9.00
C ALA A 157 -25.71 4.38 8.67
N TYR A 158 -25.42 3.09 8.84
CA TYR A 158 -26.45 2.04 8.86
C TYR A 158 -27.10 1.93 10.25
N ASP A 159 -28.35 1.50 10.28
CA ASP A 159 -29.02 1.05 11.48
C ASP A 159 -28.60 -0.39 11.81
N VAL A 160 -27.51 -0.51 12.55
CA VAL A 160 -26.89 -1.80 12.89
C VAL A 160 -27.68 -2.50 13.99
N LYS A 161 -28.14 -3.73 13.72
CA LYS A 161 -28.76 -4.63 14.69
C LYS A 161 -28.09 -6.00 14.62
N ASP A 162 -28.04 -6.70 15.74
CA ASP A 162 -27.58 -8.08 15.82
C ASP A 162 -28.70 -9.03 16.25
N THR A 163 -28.46 -10.34 16.09
CA THR A 163 -29.34 -11.39 16.56
C THR A 163 -28.48 -12.47 17.19
N ALA A 164 -28.80 -12.85 18.42
CA ALA A 164 -28.06 -13.87 19.15
C ALA A 164 -28.07 -15.20 18.37
N VAL A 165 -26.87 -15.68 18.03
CA VAL A 165 -26.70 -16.99 17.41
C VAL A 165 -26.81 -18.06 18.48
N THR A 166 -27.91 -18.82 18.47
CA THR A 166 -28.11 -19.96 19.37
C THR A 166 -27.93 -21.28 18.63
N THR A 167 -27.31 -22.26 19.29
CA THR A 167 -27.27 -23.65 18.81
C THR A 167 -28.19 -24.52 19.68
N LYS A 168 -28.82 -25.54 19.08
CA LYS A 168 -29.57 -26.55 19.84
C LYS A 168 -28.61 -27.69 20.18
N ALA A 169 -28.38 -27.90 21.46
CA ALA A 169 -27.64 -29.04 21.98
C ALA A 169 -28.47 -29.67 23.11
N TYR A 170 -28.47 -31.00 23.17
CA TYR A 170 -28.94 -31.66 24.38
C TYR A 170 -27.98 -31.33 25.52
N ALA A 171 -28.55 -31.00 26.67
CA ALA A 171 -27.82 -30.75 27.89
C ALA A 171 -28.51 -31.51 29.02
N ASN A 172 -27.72 -31.93 30.00
CA ASN A 172 -28.28 -32.49 31.22
C ASN A 172 -28.92 -31.39 32.06
N ASN A 173 -29.90 -31.79 32.87
CA ASN A 173 -30.38 -30.99 33.99
C ASN A 173 -29.96 -31.69 35.30
N GLY A 174 -30.23 -31.08 36.45
CA GLY A 174 -30.01 -31.70 37.77
C GLY A 174 -30.88 -32.93 38.05
N THR A 175 -31.85 -33.25 37.19
CA THR A 175 -32.64 -34.48 37.28
C THR A 175 -31.81 -35.69 36.84
N THR A 176 -31.50 -36.58 37.79
CA THR A 176 -30.83 -37.86 37.50
C THR A 176 -31.80 -38.87 36.87
N LEU A 177 -31.29 -39.73 36.00
CA LEU A 177 -32.04 -40.88 35.48
C LEU A 177 -32.14 -41.95 36.58
N ASP A 178 -33.29 -42.05 37.25
CA ASP A 178 -33.53 -43.06 38.28
C ASP A 178 -34.03 -44.37 37.66
N VAL A 179 -33.24 -45.44 37.84
CA VAL A 179 -33.51 -46.79 37.35
C VAL A 179 -33.78 -47.78 38.49
N SER A 180 -33.89 -47.31 39.75
CA SER A 180 -34.09 -48.21 40.89
C SER A 180 -35.42 -48.95 40.86
N GLY A 181 -36.43 -48.39 40.19
CA GLY A 181 -37.72 -49.04 39.96
C GLY A 181 -37.72 -50.09 38.86
N LEU A 182 -36.62 -50.24 38.11
CA LEU A 182 -36.44 -51.28 37.08
C LEU A 182 -35.77 -52.52 37.70
N ASP A 183 -36.39 -53.06 38.74
CA ASP A 183 -35.94 -54.26 39.44
C ASP A 183 -36.29 -55.56 38.69
N ASP A 184 -35.87 -56.71 39.22
CA ASP A 184 -36.09 -58.03 38.62
C ASP A 184 -37.58 -58.31 38.32
N ALA A 185 -38.47 -57.91 39.24
CA ALA A 185 -39.91 -58.12 39.09
C ALA A 185 -40.48 -57.25 37.95
N ALA A 186 -40.10 -55.97 37.90
CA ALA A 186 -40.52 -55.04 36.85
C ALA A 186 -40.03 -55.47 35.46
N ILE A 187 -38.77 -55.91 35.35
CA ILE A 187 -38.19 -56.38 34.08
C ILE A 187 -38.90 -57.64 33.58
N LYS A 188 -39.14 -58.62 34.45
CA LYS A 188 -39.83 -59.87 34.10
C LYS A 188 -41.29 -59.63 33.72
N ALA A 189 -41.98 -58.72 34.42
CA ALA A 189 -43.34 -58.34 34.07
C ALA A 189 -43.42 -57.72 32.66
N ALA A 190 -42.45 -56.89 32.27
CA ALA A 190 -42.43 -56.24 30.96
C ALA A 190 -41.97 -57.15 29.80
N THR A 191 -41.08 -58.11 30.08
CA THR A 191 -40.46 -58.98 29.05
C THR A 191 -41.07 -60.37 28.96
N GLY A 192 -41.78 -60.82 29.99
CA GLY A 192 -42.33 -62.18 30.10
C GLY A 192 -41.32 -63.27 30.49
N GLY A 193 -40.08 -62.91 30.84
CA GLY A 193 -39.05 -63.86 31.28
C GLY A 193 -39.29 -64.39 32.70
N THR A 194 -38.92 -65.64 32.97
CA THR A 194 -39.13 -66.30 34.28
C THR A 194 -37.86 -66.92 34.88
N ASN A 195 -36.79 -67.06 34.10
CA ASN A 195 -35.53 -67.68 34.52
C ASN A 195 -34.49 -66.61 34.93
N GLY A 196 -33.64 -66.92 35.92
CA GLY A 196 -32.53 -66.05 36.33
C GLY A 196 -32.95 -64.87 37.21
N THR A 197 -32.00 -63.97 37.52
CA THR A 197 -32.26 -62.68 38.20
C THR A 197 -31.87 -61.56 37.25
N ALA A 198 -32.85 -60.95 36.59
CA ALA A 198 -32.64 -59.90 35.62
C ALA A 198 -32.34 -58.57 36.34
N SER A 199 -31.41 -57.81 35.77
CA SER A 199 -31.03 -56.48 36.27
C SER A 199 -30.60 -55.58 35.11
N VAL A 200 -30.62 -54.26 35.34
CA VAL A 200 -30.00 -53.31 34.43
C VAL A 200 -28.48 -53.38 34.61
N THR A 201 -27.78 -53.83 33.58
CA THR A 201 -26.32 -54.05 33.62
C THR A 201 -25.60 -52.76 34.01
N GLY A 202 -24.97 -52.77 35.19
CA GLY A 202 -24.21 -51.64 35.74
C GLY A 202 -25.05 -50.39 36.07
N GLY A 203 -26.38 -50.49 36.07
CA GLY A 203 -27.27 -49.35 36.32
C GLY A 203 -27.17 -48.22 35.28
N ALA A 204 -26.57 -48.48 34.11
CA ALA A 204 -26.27 -47.45 33.12
C ALA A 204 -27.43 -47.26 32.10
N VAL A 205 -27.72 -46.00 31.78
CA VAL A 205 -28.66 -45.60 30.72
C VAL A 205 -27.88 -44.92 29.59
N LYS A 206 -28.09 -45.34 28.35
CA LYS A 206 -27.53 -44.72 27.14
C LYS A 206 -28.54 -43.77 26.52
N PHE A 207 -28.12 -42.57 26.13
CA PHE A 207 -28.93 -41.57 25.44
C PHE A 207 -28.61 -41.53 23.95
N ASP A 208 -29.64 -41.52 23.11
CA ASP A 208 -29.56 -41.30 21.67
C ASP A 208 -30.08 -39.88 21.35
N ALA A 209 -29.14 -39.02 20.94
CA ALA A 209 -29.42 -37.64 20.59
C ALA A 209 -30.25 -37.51 19.30
N ASP A 210 -30.19 -38.49 18.40
CA ASP A 210 -30.86 -38.40 17.09
C ASP A 210 -32.38 -38.54 17.24
N ASN A 211 -32.82 -39.37 18.19
CA ASN A 211 -34.23 -39.70 18.38
C ASN A 211 -34.81 -39.26 19.74
N ASN A 212 -34.00 -38.63 20.59
CA ASN A 212 -34.34 -38.30 21.97
C ASN A 212 -34.82 -39.54 22.76
N LYS A 213 -34.04 -40.63 22.68
CA LYS A 213 -34.41 -41.93 23.30
C LYS A 213 -33.35 -42.38 24.31
N TYR A 214 -33.81 -43.20 25.25
CA TYR A 214 -32.97 -43.82 26.27
C TYR A 214 -33.01 -45.35 26.11
N PHE A 215 -31.86 -45.98 26.33
CA PHE A 215 -31.67 -47.42 26.19
C PHE A 215 -30.94 -47.99 27.41
N VAL A 216 -31.32 -49.19 27.82
CA VAL A 216 -30.65 -49.97 28.88
C VAL A 216 -30.29 -51.36 28.36
N THR A 217 -29.26 -51.98 28.93
CA THR A 217 -28.92 -53.38 28.67
C THR A 217 -29.38 -54.21 29.85
N ILE A 218 -30.19 -55.23 29.59
CA ILE A 218 -30.65 -56.17 30.61
C ILE A 218 -29.72 -57.38 30.62
N GLY A 219 -29.27 -57.79 31.79
CA GLY A 219 -28.45 -58.98 32.01
C GLY A 219 -28.85 -59.70 33.29
N GLY A 220 -28.67 -61.02 33.31
CA GLY A 220 -29.10 -61.88 34.41
C GLY A 220 -29.51 -63.26 33.96
#